data_AF-A0A8H7L1M1-F1
#
_entry.id   AF-A0A8H7L1M1-F1
#
_cell.length_a   1.000
_cell.length_b   1.000
_cell.length_c   1.000
_cell.angle_alpha   90.00
_cell.angle_beta   90.00
_cell.angle_gamma   90.00
#
_symmetry.space_group_name_H-M   'P 1'
#
loop_
_entity.id
_entity.type
_entity.pdbx_description
1 polymer ?
#
loop_
_entity_poly.entity_id
_entity_poly.type
_entity_poly.pdbx_seq_one_letter_code
_entity_poly.pdbx_strand_id
1 'polypeptide(L)'
;MSAFGFLPGREIKDAGLGNLGLQDQREAMRWVQRYIRQFGGDPTKVTIWGESAGAQSVGLHLLANNGDPGGLFRAAFIESGSLFPTGDISLGQECFDAFVSNTGCQGAEDKLACLRTVPYANYTAAMEASLVYQASAEVDGIFLVDNPLNLIAAGKIANIPVINGCVDDEGTLFTIFTSAGNISTDAEFRASVQNDWFPEAPSNVIDQILAYYPANVTLGSPFGTGEANAANPEYKRVAGMRFSKHPRDISSTLWQTDKTSGPTVSLTAPEIGMNRKPDLQTNSPAYQRFKELPLFGSFKYHSSDNTAIYNSDNNLVNYMIRFVNDLDPSGGSDLAWPKYTRDSPLLLTLLDPGDTLELSNDTFRQTEIAYLRDLMVQYPWQFNKYGGS
;
A
#
# COMPACT_ATOMS: atom_id res chain seq x y z
N MET A 1 9.01 -12.61 6.90
CA MET A 1 8.14 -13.41 6.01
C MET A 1 8.89 -13.92 4.79
N SER A 2 9.28 -13.08 3.82
CA SER A 2 10.12 -13.48 2.67
C SER A 2 9.77 -14.85 2.05
N ALA A 3 10.73 -15.70 1.67
CA ALA A 3 10.50 -16.99 1.04
C ALA A 3 9.70 -18.01 1.89
N PHE A 4 9.49 -17.77 3.20
CA PHE A 4 8.57 -18.60 3.98
C PHE A 4 7.10 -18.31 3.66
N GLY A 5 6.79 -17.07 3.27
CA GLY A 5 5.41 -16.60 3.08
C GLY A 5 5.05 -16.29 1.62
N PHE A 6 6.03 -15.98 0.78
CA PHE A 6 5.81 -15.41 -0.55
C PHE A 6 6.80 -15.93 -1.58
N LEU A 7 7.38 -17.13 -1.44
CA LEU A 7 8.25 -17.64 -2.49
C LEU A 7 7.43 -17.78 -3.81
N PRO A 8 7.87 -17.20 -4.94
CA PRO A 8 7.12 -17.28 -6.19
C PRO A 8 7.50 -18.54 -6.98
N GLY A 9 6.98 -18.69 -8.20
CA GLY A 9 7.37 -19.74 -9.15
C GLY A 9 6.24 -20.71 -9.51
N ARG A 10 6.44 -21.45 -10.61
CA ARG A 10 5.46 -22.42 -11.13
C ARG A 10 5.23 -23.55 -10.15
N GLU A 11 6.29 -24.07 -9.54
CA GLU A 11 6.19 -25.13 -8.54
C GLU A 11 5.31 -24.71 -7.36
N ILE A 12 5.44 -23.47 -6.89
CA ILE A 12 4.61 -22.92 -5.81
C ILE A 12 3.15 -22.78 -6.25
N LYS A 13 2.93 -22.26 -7.46
CA LYS A 13 1.60 -22.10 -8.04
C LYS A 13 0.87 -23.43 -8.18
N ASP A 14 1.52 -24.40 -8.82
CA ASP A 14 0.95 -25.73 -9.12
C ASP A 14 0.65 -26.50 -7.83
N ALA A 15 1.44 -26.29 -6.79
CA ALA A 15 1.20 -26.85 -5.45
C ALA A 15 0.11 -26.11 -4.65
N GLY A 16 -0.41 -24.97 -5.14
CA GLY A 16 -1.38 -24.14 -4.43
C GLY A 16 -0.82 -23.47 -3.18
N LEU A 17 0.48 -23.15 -3.18
CA LEU A 17 1.23 -22.60 -2.05
C LEU A 17 1.52 -21.10 -2.19
N GLY A 18 0.78 -20.39 -3.05
CA GLY A 18 0.92 -18.95 -3.19
C GLY A 18 0.47 -18.18 -1.96
N ASN A 19 1.10 -17.02 -1.73
CA ASN A 19 0.69 -16.04 -0.71
C ASN A 19 0.46 -16.63 0.70
N LEU A 20 1.27 -17.60 1.15
CA LEU A 20 1.14 -18.21 2.48
C LEU A 20 1.11 -17.17 3.60
N GLY A 21 1.87 -16.09 3.48
CA GLY A 21 1.85 -15.00 4.48
C GLY A 21 0.49 -14.30 4.61
N LEU A 22 -0.34 -14.27 3.55
CA LEU A 22 -1.72 -13.78 3.61
C LEU A 22 -2.71 -14.88 4.05
N GLN A 23 -2.40 -16.14 3.74
CA GLN A 23 -3.18 -17.28 4.24
C GLN A 23 -3.07 -17.41 5.76
N ASP A 24 -1.87 -17.18 6.32
CA ASP A 24 -1.65 -17.12 7.76
C ASP A 24 -2.53 -16.06 8.42
N GLN A 25 -2.64 -14.87 7.81
CA GLN A 25 -3.52 -13.80 8.29
C GLN A 25 -5.00 -14.18 8.21
N ARG A 26 -5.45 -14.85 7.13
CA ARG A 26 -6.81 -15.41 7.02
C ARG A 26 -7.09 -16.46 8.09
N GLU A 27 -6.13 -17.34 8.38
CA GLU A 27 -6.30 -18.34 9.43
C GLU A 27 -6.32 -17.71 10.83
N ALA A 28 -5.49 -16.69 11.08
CA ALA A 28 -5.58 -15.90 12.31
C ALA A 28 -6.95 -15.23 12.48
N MET A 29 -7.51 -14.65 11.41
CA MET A 29 -8.86 -14.09 11.44
C MET A 29 -9.94 -15.15 11.72
N ARG A 30 -9.83 -16.35 11.14
CA ARG A 30 -10.73 -17.48 11.45
C ARG A 30 -10.60 -17.92 12.91
N TRP A 31 -9.38 -17.93 13.44
CA TRP A 31 -9.12 -18.18 14.86
C TRP A 31 -9.84 -17.14 15.73
N VAL A 32 -9.71 -15.85 15.42
CA VAL A 32 -10.44 -14.77 16.12
C VAL A 32 -11.95 -15.03 16.08
N GLN A 33 -12.50 -15.30 14.90
CA GLN A 33 -13.94 -15.61 14.76
C GLN A 33 -14.38 -16.78 15.64
N ARG A 34 -13.53 -17.81 15.79
CA ARG A 34 -13.84 -19.01 16.58
C ARG A 34 -13.68 -18.80 18.09
N TYR A 35 -12.70 -18.01 18.52
CA TYR A 35 -12.26 -18.03 19.93
C TYR A 35 -12.42 -16.70 20.66
N ILE A 36 -12.58 -15.56 19.98
CA ILE A 36 -12.52 -14.25 20.64
C ILE A 36 -13.62 -14.04 21.70
N ARG A 37 -14.75 -14.74 21.59
CA ARG A 37 -15.82 -14.75 22.62
C ARG A 37 -15.33 -15.22 23.98
N GLN A 38 -14.34 -16.12 24.03
CA GLN A 38 -13.77 -16.61 25.29
C GLN A 38 -12.95 -15.53 26.01
N PHE A 39 -12.52 -14.50 25.28
CA PHE A 39 -11.78 -13.35 25.79
C PHE A 39 -12.68 -12.13 25.98
N GLY A 40 -14.00 -12.28 25.86
CA GLY A 40 -14.97 -11.19 25.98
C GLY A 40 -15.16 -10.34 24.73
N GLY A 41 -14.54 -10.69 23.60
CA GLY A 41 -14.73 -9.99 22.34
C GLY A 41 -15.98 -10.45 21.58
N ASP A 42 -16.52 -9.57 20.75
CA ASP A 42 -17.64 -9.86 19.86
C ASP A 42 -17.11 -10.17 18.44
N PRO A 43 -17.22 -11.42 17.95
CA PRO A 43 -16.73 -11.79 16.62
C PRO A 43 -17.47 -11.08 15.48
N THR A 44 -18.67 -10.53 15.74
CA THR A 44 -19.41 -9.75 14.75
C THR A 44 -18.90 -8.31 14.62
N LYS A 45 -18.03 -7.87 15.54
CA LYS A 45 -17.49 -6.51 15.61
C LYS A 45 -15.99 -6.41 15.31
N VAL A 46 -15.42 -7.39 14.62
CA VAL A 46 -13.98 -7.41 14.29
C VAL A 46 -13.65 -6.35 13.23
N THR A 47 -12.71 -5.46 13.52
CA THR A 47 -12.09 -4.52 12.57
C THR A 47 -10.65 -4.95 12.34
N ILE A 48 -10.23 -5.09 11.08
CA ILE A 48 -8.83 -5.36 10.75
C ILE A 48 -8.08 -4.03 10.58
N TRP A 49 -6.86 -3.98 11.09
CA TRP A 49 -6.01 -2.80 10.98
C TRP A 49 -4.61 -3.24 10.58
N GLY A 50 -4.07 -2.57 9.57
CA GLY A 50 -2.74 -2.80 9.07
C GLY A 50 -2.03 -1.49 8.76
N GLU A 51 -0.72 -1.56 8.84
CA GLU A 51 0.21 -0.47 8.60
C GLU A 51 1.25 -0.92 7.56
N SER A 52 1.60 -0.06 6.59
CA SER A 52 2.59 -0.37 5.54
C SER A 52 2.29 -1.70 4.84
N ALA A 53 3.17 -2.69 4.87
CA ALA A 53 2.91 -4.03 4.33
C ALA A 53 1.65 -4.71 4.94
N GLY A 54 1.33 -4.41 6.20
CA GLY A 54 0.07 -4.79 6.84
C GLY A 54 -1.13 -4.06 6.24
N ALA A 55 -1.01 -2.78 5.91
CA ALA A 55 -2.06 -2.00 5.24
C ALA A 55 -2.30 -2.51 3.81
N GLN A 56 -1.24 -2.88 3.10
CA GLN A 56 -1.35 -3.60 1.83
C GLN A 56 -2.09 -4.93 2.03
N SER A 57 -1.73 -5.69 3.06
CA SER A 57 -2.40 -6.96 3.38
C SER A 57 -3.89 -6.78 3.67
N VAL A 58 -4.26 -5.73 4.43
CA VAL A 58 -5.67 -5.35 4.65
C VAL A 58 -6.35 -5.06 3.31
N GLY A 59 -5.74 -4.25 2.45
CA GLY A 59 -6.25 -3.99 1.09
C GLY A 59 -6.47 -5.28 0.28
N LEU A 60 -5.53 -6.21 0.33
CA LEU A 60 -5.64 -7.50 -0.35
C LEU A 60 -6.72 -8.40 0.27
N HIS A 61 -6.92 -8.33 1.58
CA HIS A 61 -8.05 -9.01 2.23
C HIS A 61 -9.41 -8.44 1.83
N LEU A 62 -9.49 -7.15 1.48
CA LEU A 62 -10.69 -6.56 0.88
C LEU A 62 -10.97 -7.07 -0.53
N LEU A 63 -9.97 -7.56 -1.27
CA LEU A 63 -10.13 -8.09 -2.63
C LEU A 63 -10.30 -9.61 -2.69
N ALA A 64 -9.74 -10.32 -1.70
CA ALA A 64 -9.83 -11.76 -1.61
C ALA A 64 -11.27 -12.26 -1.67
N ASN A 65 -11.48 -13.46 -2.22
CA ASN A 65 -12.80 -14.03 -2.49
C ASN A 65 -13.73 -13.13 -3.32
N ASN A 66 -13.17 -12.38 -4.29
CA ASN A 66 -13.90 -11.40 -5.10
C ASN A 66 -14.61 -10.32 -4.27
N GLY A 67 -14.02 -9.90 -3.16
CA GLY A 67 -14.60 -8.89 -2.28
C GLY A 67 -15.51 -9.43 -1.18
N ASP A 68 -15.59 -10.74 -0.97
CA ASP A 68 -16.33 -11.28 0.17
C ASP A 68 -15.43 -11.35 1.43
N PRO A 69 -15.69 -10.56 2.47
CA PRO A 69 -14.94 -10.64 3.73
C PRO A 69 -15.14 -12.00 4.43
N GLY A 70 -16.17 -12.77 4.07
CA GLY A 70 -16.43 -14.11 4.61
C GLY A 70 -16.83 -14.09 6.08
N GLY A 71 -17.40 -12.96 6.55
CA GLY A 71 -17.74 -12.72 7.95
C GLY A 71 -16.52 -12.61 8.88
N LEU A 72 -15.30 -12.48 8.36
CA LEU A 72 -14.08 -12.42 9.19
C LEU A 72 -13.89 -11.07 9.87
N PHE A 73 -14.35 -9.99 9.24
CA PHE A 73 -14.26 -8.62 9.72
C PHE A 73 -15.39 -7.79 9.13
N ARG A 74 -15.72 -6.68 9.80
CA ARG A 74 -16.80 -5.75 9.42
C ARG A 74 -16.30 -4.36 9.02
N ALA A 75 -15.03 -4.07 9.26
CA ALA A 75 -14.41 -2.79 8.94
C ALA A 75 -12.89 -2.94 8.79
N ALA A 76 -12.26 -1.95 8.17
CA ALA A 76 -10.81 -1.94 7.96
C ALA A 76 -10.16 -0.60 8.30
N PHE A 77 -8.90 -0.63 8.71
CA PHE A 77 -8.02 0.53 8.83
C PHE A 77 -6.74 0.25 8.03
N ILE A 78 -6.46 1.11 7.06
CA ILE A 78 -5.34 1.02 6.12
C ILE A 78 -4.45 2.21 6.39
N GLU A 79 -3.28 2.01 7.01
CA GLU A 79 -2.36 3.10 7.30
C GLU A 79 -1.10 2.98 6.45
N SER A 80 -0.82 4.00 5.64
CA SER A 80 0.41 4.04 4.85
C SER A 80 0.59 2.84 3.90
N GLY A 81 -0.52 2.32 3.34
CA GLY A 81 -0.53 1.17 2.44
C GLY A 81 -1.02 1.48 1.03
N SER A 82 -0.49 0.78 0.03
CA SER A 82 -0.92 0.86 -1.37
C SER A 82 -1.05 -0.52 -2.03
N LEU A 83 -1.96 -0.64 -3.01
CA LEU A 83 -2.18 -1.86 -3.77
C LEU A 83 -1.47 -1.65 -5.09
N PHE A 84 -0.51 -2.52 -5.35
CA PHE A 84 0.29 -2.45 -6.56
C PHE A 84 -0.28 -3.38 -7.62
N PRO A 85 -0.16 -3.02 -8.91
CA PRO A 85 -0.22 -4.01 -9.95
C PRO A 85 0.76 -5.14 -9.63
N THR A 86 0.29 -6.37 -9.74
CA THR A 86 1.13 -7.55 -9.59
C THR A 86 0.81 -8.55 -10.68
N GLY A 87 1.81 -9.35 -11.03
CA GLY A 87 1.73 -10.36 -12.07
C GLY A 87 1.32 -11.73 -11.53
N ASP A 88 1.25 -12.69 -12.45
CA ASP A 88 1.12 -14.10 -12.09
C ASP A 88 2.33 -14.58 -11.31
N ILE A 89 2.10 -15.32 -10.22
CA ILE A 89 3.17 -15.85 -9.34
C ILE A 89 4.21 -16.70 -10.08
N SER A 90 3.85 -17.27 -11.24
CA SER A 90 4.78 -18.04 -12.09
C SER A 90 5.84 -17.18 -12.78
N LEU A 91 5.68 -15.85 -12.82
CA LEU A 91 6.64 -14.93 -13.42
C LEU A 91 7.88 -14.75 -12.56
N GLY A 92 7.80 -14.99 -11.26
CA GLY A 92 8.95 -14.99 -10.34
C GLY A 92 9.82 -16.25 -10.44
N GLN A 93 9.82 -16.98 -11.55
CA GLN A 93 10.57 -18.23 -11.69
C GLN A 93 12.08 -18.05 -11.46
N GLU A 94 12.67 -16.94 -11.90
CA GLU A 94 14.09 -16.66 -11.67
C GLU A 94 14.42 -16.56 -10.18
N CYS A 95 13.52 -16.01 -9.37
CA CYS A 95 13.66 -15.96 -7.91
C CYS A 95 13.58 -17.37 -7.30
N PHE A 96 12.63 -18.19 -7.76
CA PHE A 96 12.51 -19.58 -7.32
C PHE A 96 13.76 -20.40 -7.66
N ASP A 97 14.24 -20.31 -8.90
CA ASP A 97 15.41 -21.06 -9.37
C ASP A 97 16.68 -20.63 -8.63
N ALA A 98 16.87 -19.32 -8.40
CA ALA A 98 17.97 -18.80 -7.59
C ALA A 98 17.90 -19.31 -6.15
N PHE A 99 16.71 -19.32 -5.54
CA PHE A 99 16.51 -19.81 -4.18
C PHE A 99 16.78 -21.32 -4.05
N VAL A 100 16.31 -22.11 -5.01
CA VAL A 100 16.57 -23.56 -5.08
C VAL A 100 18.06 -23.85 -5.29
N SER A 101 18.76 -23.04 -6.10
CA SER A 101 20.21 -23.15 -6.26
C SER A 101 20.96 -22.87 -4.96
N ASN A 102 20.62 -21.76 -4.28
CA ASN A 102 21.25 -21.34 -3.03
C ASN A 102 21.02 -22.31 -1.87
N THR A 103 19.97 -23.12 -1.93
CA THR A 103 19.66 -24.18 -0.94
C THR A 103 20.24 -25.55 -1.29
N GLY A 104 20.85 -25.69 -2.48
CA GLY A 104 21.39 -26.97 -2.97
C GLY A 104 20.33 -27.95 -3.49
N CYS A 105 19.09 -27.49 -3.71
CA CYS A 105 17.97 -28.32 -4.14
C CYS A 105 17.79 -28.41 -5.66
N GLN A 106 18.68 -27.79 -6.46
CA GLN A 106 18.55 -27.72 -7.93
C GLN A 106 18.47 -29.09 -8.62
N GLY A 107 19.19 -30.09 -8.10
CA GLY A 107 19.21 -31.44 -8.66
C GLY A 107 18.08 -32.36 -8.19
N ALA A 108 17.19 -31.89 -7.31
CA ALA A 108 16.09 -32.69 -6.79
C ALA A 108 14.97 -32.84 -7.84
N GLU A 109 14.41 -34.04 -7.95
CA GLU A 109 13.23 -34.30 -8.79
C GLU A 109 12.00 -33.54 -8.25
N ASP A 110 11.80 -33.56 -6.94
CA ASP A 110 10.84 -32.71 -6.22
C ASP A 110 11.59 -31.64 -5.42
N LYS A 111 11.72 -30.46 -6.04
CA LYS A 111 12.38 -29.29 -5.42
C LYS A 111 11.66 -28.84 -4.15
N LEU A 112 10.33 -28.91 -4.10
CA LEU A 112 9.56 -28.48 -2.92
C LEU A 112 9.76 -29.44 -1.75
N ALA A 113 9.78 -30.74 -2.00
CA ALA A 113 10.13 -31.74 -0.98
C ALA A 113 11.55 -31.51 -0.46
N CYS A 114 12.51 -31.25 -1.35
CA CYS A 114 13.88 -30.92 -0.96
C CYS A 114 13.93 -29.67 -0.06
N LEU A 115 13.28 -28.57 -0.47
CA LEU A 115 13.26 -27.31 0.28
C LEU A 115 12.74 -27.49 1.71
N ARG A 116 11.74 -28.36 1.92
CA ARG A 116 11.19 -28.65 3.27
C ARG A 116 12.15 -29.40 4.20
N THR A 117 13.22 -30.00 3.65
CA THR A 117 14.25 -30.72 4.43
C THR A 117 15.50 -29.88 4.67
N VAL A 118 15.62 -28.72 4.02
CA VAL A 118 16.77 -27.83 4.18
C VAL A 118 16.85 -27.36 5.62
N PRO A 119 18.01 -27.49 6.29
CA PRO A 119 18.18 -26.96 7.65
C PRO A 119 17.88 -25.47 7.70
N TYR A 120 17.21 -25.02 8.76
CA TYR A 120 16.79 -23.62 8.93
C TYR A 120 17.89 -22.60 8.62
N ALA A 121 19.10 -22.81 9.15
CA ALA A 121 20.24 -21.91 8.93
C ALA A 121 20.64 -21.77 7.45
N ASN A 122 20.54 -22.86 6.68
CA ASN A 122 20.83 -22.83 5.25
C ASN A 122 19.69 -22.17 4.46
N TYR A 123 18.44 -22.40 4.88
CA TYR A 123 17.27 -21.77 4.27
C TYR A 123 17.32 -20.25 4.44
N THR A 124 17.60 -19.75 5.66
CA THR A 124 17.71 -18.31 5.92
C THR A 124 18.90 -17.68 5.22
N ALA A 125 20.05 -18.36 5.17
CA ALA A 125 21.21 -17.88 4.41
C ALA A 125 20.91 -17.78 2.91
N ALA A 126 20.15 -18.74 2.35
CA ALA A 126 19.70 -18.66 0.97
C ALA A 126 18.74 -17.48 0.74
N MET A 127 17.88 -17.16 1.69
CA MET A 127 16.98 -16.00 1.60
C MET A 127 17.76 -14.69 1.58
N GLU A 128 18.76 -14.56 2.46
CA GLU A 128 19.64 -13.38 2.52
C GLU A 128 20.48 -13.22 1.25
N ALA A 129 20.97 -14.33 0.69
CA ALA A 129 21.76 -14.32 -0.54
C ALA A 129 20.91 -14.01 -1.79
N SER A 130 19.64 -14.40 -1.78
CA SER A 130 18.67 -14.13 -2.84
C SER A 130 18.09 -12.71 -2.76
N LEU A 131 18.92 -11.69 -2.46
CA LEU A 131 18.63 -10.24 -2.36
C LEU A 131 17.70 -9.64 -3.46
N VAL A 132 17.44 -10.42 -4.50
CA VAL A 132 16.59 -10.16 -5.66
C VAL A 132 15.09 -10.17 -5.34
N TYR A 133 14.64 -10.76 -4.22
CA TYR A 133 13.20 -10.92 -3.97
C TYR A 133 12.64 -9.98 -2.89
N GLN A 134 12.01 -8.89 -3.34
CA GLN A 134 11.14 -8.11 -2.48
C GLN A 134 9.82 -8.86 -2.28
N ALA A 135 9.73 -9.57 -1.15
CA ALA A 135 8.58 -10.41 -0.87
C ALA A 135 7.27 -9.64 -0.86
N SER A 136 6.43 -9.98 -1.83
CA SER A 136 5.17 -9.31 -2.09
C SER A 136 4.12 -10.31 -2.53
N ALA A 137 2.86 -9.90 -2.45
CA ALA A 137 1.76 -10.74 -2.90
C ALA A 137 1.67 -10.76 -4.43
N GLU A 138 1.38 -11.93 -4.99
CA GLU A 138 1.25 -12.15 -6.42
C GLU A 138 -0.05 -12.85 -6.77
N VAL A 139 -0.46 -12.81 -8.04
CA VAL A 139 -1.66 -13.50 -8.51
C VAL A 139 -1.39 -15.01 -8.51
N ASP A 140 -1.99 -15.72 -7.55
CA ASP A 140 -1.84 -17.17 -7.36
C ASP A 140 -3.03 -17.98 -7.89
N GLY A 141 -4.12 -17.31 -8.29
CA GLY A 141 -5.36 -17.95 -8.75
C GLY A 141 -6.24 -18.52 -7.62
N ILE A 142 -5.82 -18.38 -6.35
CA ILE A 142 -6.51 -18.91 -5.17
C ILE A 142 -6.91 -17.76 -4.25
N PHE A 143 -5.93 -17.08 -3.63
CA PHE A 143 -6.17 -15.94 -2.77
C PHE A 143 -6.38 -14.67 -3.61
N LEU A 144 -5.51 -14.43 -4.58
CA LEU A 144 -5.62 -13.37 -5.59
C LEU A 144 -5.85 -14.00 -6.95
N VAL A 145 -7.07 -13.85 -7.46
CA VAL A 145 -7.49 -14.47 -8.73
C VAL A 145 -7.16 -13.62 -9.97
N ASP A 146 -6.83 -12.34 -9.76
CA ASP A 146 -6.47 -11.37 -10.80
C ASP A 146 -5.63 -10.26 -10.17
N ASN A 147 -5.04 -9.41 -11.01
CA ASN A 147 -4.35 -8.21 -10.59
C ASN A 147 -5.27 -7.35 -9.70
N PRO A 148 -4.77 -6.81 -8.57
CA PRO A 148 -5.56 -5.99 -7.66
C PRO A 148 -6.34 -4.87 -8.35
N LEU A 149 -5.73 -4.16 -9.32
CA LEU A 149 -6.37 -3.05 -10.03
C LEU A 149 -7.53 -3.52 -10.92
N ASN A 150 -7.41 -4.70 -11.53
CA ASN A 150 -8.52 -5.30 -12.30
C ASN A 150 -9.69 -5.70 -11.40
N LEU A 151 -9.40 -6.30 -10.23
CA LEU A 151 -10.43 -6.67 -9.26
C LEU A 151 -11.21 -5.44 -8.79
N ILE A 152 -10.49 -4.37 -8.48
CA ILE A 152 -11.06 -3.08 -8.10
C ILE A 152 -11.93 -2.52 -9.22
N ALA A 153 -11.41 -2.41 -10.45
CA ALA A 153 -12.15 -1.89 -11.60
C ALA A 153 -13.43 -2.71 -11.88
N ALA A 154 -13.41 -4.00 -11.57
CA ALA A 154 -14.56 -4.89 -11.70
C ALA A 154 -15.55 -4.82 -10.52
N GLY A 155 -15.30 -4.01 -9.49
CA GLY A 155 -16.16 -3.92 -8.29
C GLY A 155 -16.00 -5.09 -7.31
N LYS A 156 -14.92 -5.87 -7.42
CA LYS A 156 -14.65 -7.04 -6.57
C LYS A 156 -13.88 -6.64 -5.32
N ILE A 157 -14.49 -5.78 -4.51
CA ILE A 157 -13.95 -5.28 -3.26
C ILE A 157 -15.01 -5.34 -2.16
N ALA A 158 -14.58 -5.61 -0.93
CA ALA A 158 -15.47 -5.68 0.22
C ALA A 158 -16.17 -4.36 0.50
N ASN A 159 -17.50 -4.42 0.53
CA ASN A 159 -18.41 -3.30 0.81
C ASN A 159 -18.55 -3.08 2.32
N ILE A 160 -17.50 -2.54 2.95
CA ILE A 160 -17.44 -2.30 4.40
C ILE A 160 -16.88 -0.90 4.74
N PRO A 161 -17.12 -0.35 5.93
CA PRO A 161 -16.47 0.88 6.37
C PRO A 161 -14.94 0.74 6.44
N VAL A 162 -14.21 1.77 5.99
CA VAL A 162 -12.74 1.80 5.96
C VAL A 162 -12.21 3.14 6.46
N ILE A 163 -11.11 3.14 7.22
CA ILE A 163 -10.29 4.33 7.42
C ILE A 163 -8.99 4.16 6.63
N ASN A 164 -8.56 5.14 5.83
CA ASN A 164 -7.36 5.06 4.98
C ASN A 164 -6.42 6.26 5.14
N GLY A 165 -5.26 6.09 5.75
CA GLY A 165 -4.34 7.17 6.08
C GLY A 165 -2.99 7.15 5.36
N CYS A 166 -2.31 8.29 5.38
CA CYS A 166 -0.91 8.40 4.95
C CYS A 166 -0.15 9.48 5.72
N VAL A 167 1.18 9.36 5.77
CA VAL A 167 2.05 10.49 6.15
C VAL A 167 2.33 11.40 4.95
N ASP A 168 2.70 12.66 5.19
CA ASP A 168 2.96 13.63 4.10
C ASP A 168 4.19 13.23 3.26
N ASP A 169 5.20 12.61 3.89
CA ASP A 169 6.52 12.33 3.32
C ASP A 169 6.86 10.83 3.25
N GLU A 170 5.92 9.98 2.84
CA GLU A 170 6.08 8.51 2.73
C GLU A 170 7.39 8.09 2.02
N GLY A 171 7.82 8.86 1.02
CA GLY A 171 8.88 8.45 0.10
C GLY A 171 10.31 8.75 0.55
N THR A 172 10.50 9.52 1.62
CA THR A 172 11.85 9.93 2.06
C THR A 172 12.64 8.74 2.57
N LEU A 173 12.06 7.87 3.41
CA LEU A 173 12.74 6.67 3.92
C LEU A 173 13.12 5.70 2.81
N PHE A 174 12.19 5.40 1.93
CA PHE A 174 12.47 4.49 0.82
C PHE A 174 13.49 5.08 -0.14
N THR A 175 13.60 6.41 -0.24
CA THR A 175 14.68 7.05 -0.98
C THR A 175 16.03 6.91 -0.26
N ILE A 176 16.07 7.04 1.07
CA ILE A 176 17.32 6.91 1.86
C ILE A 176 17.85 5.48 1.88
N PHE A 177 16.97 4.48 2.03
CA PHE A 177 17.36 3.10 2.32
C PHE A 177 17.33 2.16 1.11
N THR A 178 17.14 2.68 -0.10
CA THR A 178 17.23 1.91 -1.36
C THR A 178 18.21 2.58 -2.33
N SER A 179 18.52 1.93 -3.45
CA SER A 179 19.38 2.53 -4.49
C SER A 179 18.84 3.85 -5.07
N ALA A 180 17.56 4.14 -4.84
CA ALA A 180 16.91 5.40 -5.20
C ALA A 180 17.66 6.63 -4.68
N GLY A 181 18.33 6.52 -3.52
CA GLY A 181 19.11 7.60 -2.93
C GLY A 181 20.35 7.98 -3.73
N ASN A 182 20.78 7.10 -4.65
CA ASN A 182 21.91 7.35 -5.54
C ASN A 182 21.50 8.09 -6.82
N ILE A 183 20.20 8.21 -7.11
CA ILE A 183 19.70 9.01 -8.23
C ILE A 183 19.99 10.47 -7.92
N SER A 184 20.82 11.11 -8.75
CA SER A 184 21.36 12.44 -8.49
C SER A 184 21.26 13.41 -9.68
N THR A 185 20.86 12.90 -10.85
CA THR A 185 20.69 13.67 -12.09
C THR A 185 19.33 13.41 -12.76
N ASP A 186 18.84 14.38 -13.54
CA ASP A 186 17.59 14.25 -14.30
C ASP A 186 17.60 13.03 -15.24
N ALA A 187 18.75 12.71 -15.83
CA ALA A 187 18.91 11.54 -16.69
C ALA A 187 18.77 10.21 -15.92
N GLU A 188 19.35 10.13 -14.72
CA GLU A 188 19.19 8.96 -13.83
C GLU A 188 17.74 8.84 -13.33
N PHE A 189 17.11 9.96 -12.99
CA PHE A 189 15.70 9.97 -12.61
C PHE A 189 14.83 9.46 -13.75
N ARG A 190 15.01 9.97 -14.97
CA ARG A 190 14.30 9.51 -16.17
C ARG A 190 14.50 8.01 -16.41
N ALA A 191 15.73 7.53 -16.27
CA ALA A 191 16.06 6.12 -16.45
C ALA A 191 15.36 5.25 -15.39
N SER A 192 15.32 5.67 -14.12
CA SER A 192 14.60 4.95 -13.06
C SER A 192 13.10 4.90 -13.34
N VAL A 193 12.48 6.02 -13.76
CA VAL A 193 11.04 6.03 -14.12
C VAL A 193 10.74 5.08 -15.29
N GLN A 194 11.57 5.11 -16.33
CA GLN A 194 11.39 4.21 -17.48
C GLN A 194 11.62 2.75 -17.09
N ASN A 195 12.74 2.42 -16.45
CA ASN A 195 13.16 1.03 -16.28
C ASN A 195 12.44 0.33 -15.12
N ASP A 196 12.26 1.05 -14.01
CA ASP A 196 11.79 0.44 -12.77
C ASP A 196 10.25 0.49 -12.68
N TRP A 197 9.64 1.57 -13.19
CA TRP A 197 8.19 1.82 -13.02
C TRP A 197 7.39 1.60 -14.29
N PHE A 198 7.90 1.95 -15.47
CA PHE A 198 7.12 1.89 -16.70
C PHE A 198 7.94 1.42 -17.92
N PRO A 199 8.49 0.19 -17.88
CA PRO A 199 9.42 -0.31 -18.92
C PRO A 199 8.80 -0.38 -20.32
N GLU A 200 7.48 -0.52 -20.39
CA GLU A 200 6.73 -0.61 -21.65
C GLU A 200 6.12 0.73 -22.10
N ALA A 201 6.20 1.78 -21.28
CA ALA A 201 5.63 3.08 -21.63
C ALA A 201 6.48 3.82 -22.67
N PRO A 202 5.87 4.49 -23.66
CA PRO A 202 6.58 5.24 -24.66
C PRO A 202 7.24 6.49 -24.07
N SER A 203 8.32 6.98 -24.70
CA SER A 203 9.12 8.09 -24.16
C SER A 203 8.31 9.35 -23.81
N ASN A 204 7.28 9.68 -24.60
CA ASN A 204 6.44 10.85 -24.34
C ASN A 204 5.61 10.73 -23.05
N VAL A 205 5.27 9.52 -22.64
CA VAL A 205 4.61 9.26 -21.35
C VAL A 205 5.59 9.53 -20.20
N ILE A 206 6.83 9.06 -20.33
CA ILE A 206 7.88 9.32 -19.34
C ILE A 206 8.19 10.81 -19.25
N ASP A 207 8.29 11.50 -20.38
CA ASP A 207 8.56 12.94 -20.41
C ASP A 207 7.45 13.74 -19.71
N GLN A 208 6.19 13.28 -19.80
CA GLN A 208 5.07 13.88 -19.08
C GLN A 208 5.17 13.66 -17.56
N ILE A 209 5.68 12.51 -17.09
CA ILE A 209 5.98 12.28 -15.66
C ILE A 209 7.04 13.29 -15.20
N LEU A 210 8.09 13.49 -15.98
CA LEU A 210 9.15 14.47 -15.65
C LEU A 210 8.62 15.91 -15.64
N ALA A 211 7.61 16.23 -16.46
CA ALA A 211 6.96 17.54 -16.42
C ALA A 211 6.12 17.75 -15.15
N TYR A 212 5.45 16.70 -14.68
CA TYR A 212 4.67 16.72 -13.43
C TYR A 212 5.53 16.68 -12.17
N TYR A 213 6.69 16.03 -12.24
CA TYR A 213 7.70 16.00 -11.19
C TYR A 213 8.94 16.68 -11.74
N PRO A 214 9.04 18.03 -11.73
CA PRO A 214 10.21 18.73 -12.24
C PRO A 214 11.39 18.63 -11.27
N ALA A 215 12.61 18.86 -11.77
CA ALA A 215 13.86 18.93 -10.97
C ALA A 215 13.92 20.14 -10.00
N ASN A 216 12.80 20.82 -9.75
CA ASN A 216 12.73 21.88 -8.76
C ASN A 216 12.67 21.26 -7.36
N VAL A 217 13.80 21.31 -6.66
CA VAL A 217 14.01 20.78 -5.30
C VAL A 217 12.95 21.23 -4.28
N THR A 218 12.35 22.41 -4.46
CA THR A 218 11.35 22.97 -3.53
C THR A 218 9.99 22.28 -3.60
N LEU A 219 9.69 21.56 -4.69
CA LEU A 219 8.41 20.88 -4.90
C LEU A 219 8.40 19.43 -4.39
N GLY A 220 9.58 18.88 -4.09
CA GLY A 220 9.76 17.50 -3.65
C GLY A 220 9.57 17.27 -2.15
N SER A 221 9.61 16.00 -1.73
CA SER A 221 9.49 15.59 -0.33
C SER A 221 10.85 15.58 0.39
N PRO A 222 11.01 16.11 1.62
CA PRO A 222 9.97 16.61 2.51
C PRO A 222 9.22 17.84 2.01
N PHE A 223 7.89 17.77 1.91
CA PHE A 223 7.11 18.82 1.26
C PHE A 223 7.05 20.09 2.10
N GLY A 224 7.10 21.26 1.45
CA GLY A 224 6.99 22.55 2.16
C GLY A 224 8.23 22.95 2.96
N THR A 225 9.37 22.31 2.71
CA THR A 225 10.66 22.61 3.37
C THR A 225 11.61 23.46 2.51
N GLY A 226 11.13 24.01 1.39
CA GLY A 226 11.97 24.77 0.47
C GLY A 226 13.14 23.93 -0.06
N GLU A 227 14.36 24.47 -0.04
CA GLU A 227 15.57 23.75 -0.47
C GLU A 227 16.18 22.87 0.63
N ALA A 228 15.68 22.94 1.87
CA ALA A 228 16.19 22.12 2.96
C ALA A 228 15.94 20.62 2.69
N ASN A 229 16.74 19.78 3.36
CA ASN A 229 16.61 18.32 3.35
C ASN A 229 16.86 17.63 2.00
N ALA A 230 17.56 18.30 1.07
CA ALA A 230 17.97 17.70 -0.19
C ALA A 230 19.32 16.96 -0.01
N ALA A 231 19.29 15.62 0.12
CA ALA A 231 20.53 14.82 0.18
C ALA A 231 21.37 14.93 -1.10
N ASN A 232 20.68 15.06 -2.23
CA ASN A 232 21.23 15.30 -3.57
C ASN A 232 20.19 16.11 -4.38
N PRO A 233 20.52 16.59 -5.60
CA PRO A 233 19.61 17.43 -6.41
C PRO A 233 18.25 16.79 -6.75
N GLU A 234 18.20 15.46 -6.91
CA GLU A 234 16.99 14.71 -7.27
C GLU A 234 16.30 14.06 -6.06
N TYR A 235 16.95 14.01 -4.89
CA TYR A 235 16.47 13.30 -3.70
C TYR A 235 15.00 13.63 -3.39
N LYS A 236 14.68 14.93 -3.32
CA LYS A 236 13.33 15.35 -2.98
C LYS A 236 12.31 15.03 -4.06
N ARG A 237 12.74 15.06 -5.33
CA ARG A 237 11.91 14.71 -6.48
C ARG A 237 11.63 13.21 -6.51
N VAL A 238 12.65 12.38 -6.29
CA VAL A 238 12.56 10.92 -6.17
C VAL A 238 11.62 10.55 -5.02
N ALA A 239 11.86 11.08 -3.82
CA ALA A 239 10.99 10.85 -2.66
C ALA A 239 9.56 11.33 -2.93
N GLY A 240 9.44 12.50 -3.56
CA GLY A 240 8.17 13.09 -3.93
C GLY A 240 7.40 12.29 -4.99
N MET A 241 8.05 11.56 -5.89
CA MET A 241 7.41 10.73 -6.92
C MET A 241 7.14 9.30 -6.43
N ARG A 242 8.15 8.62 -5.88
CA ARG A 242 8.05 7.21 -5.45
C ARG A 242 6.90 6.99 -4.49
N PHE A 243 6.63 7.98 -3.65
CA PHE A 243 5.47 7.99 -2.79
C PHE A 243 4.94 9.41 -2.65
N SER A 244 4.44 10.01 -3.74
CA SER A 244 3.70 11.30 -3.75
C SER A 244 2.38 11.27 -2.95
N LYS A 245 2.35 10.45 -1.91
CA LYS A 245 1.25 9.81 -1.19
C LYS A 245 0.67 8.62 -1.95
N HIS A 246 1.47 7.56 -2.07
CA HIS A 246 1.07 6.26 -2.60
C HIS A 246 -0.15 5.62 -1.89
N PRO A 247 -0.49 5.91 -0.61
CA PRO A 247 -1.75 5.44 -0.02
C PRO A 247 -2.99 6.17 -0.57
N ARG A 248 -2.79 7.31 -1.25
CA ARG A 248 -3.84 7.92 -2.05
C ARG A 248 -4.13 7.16 -3.33
N ASP A 249 -3.24 6.31 -3.84
CA ASP A 249 -3.51 5.52 -5.07
C ASP A 249 -4.43 4.33 -4.83
N ILE A 250 -4.39 3.74 -3.64
CA ILE A 250 -5.52 2.93 -3.19
C ILE A 250 -6.76 3.80 -3.13
N SER A 251 -6.74 4.99 -2.52
CA SER A 251 -7.95 5.82 -2.47
C SER A 251 -8.42 6.37 -3.83
N SER A 252 -7.54 6.44 -4.82
CA SER A 252 -7.83 6.96 -6.15
C SER A 252 -8.27 5.86 -7.12
N THR A 253 -7.81 4.63 -6.89
CA THR A 253 -8.14 3.45 -7.70
C THR A 253 -9.23 2.58 -7.04
N LEU A 254 -9.18 2.33 -5.72
CA LEU A 254 -10.16 1.48 -4.98
C LEU A 254 -11.61 1.91 -5.13
N TRP A 255 -11.85 3.22 -5.28
CA TRP A 255 -13.17 3.80 -5.02
C TRP A 255 -13.85 4.33 -6.30
N GLN A 256 -13.35 3.94 -7.48
CA GLN A 256 -13.98 4.25 -8.78
C GLN A 256 -15.18 3.35 -9.12
N THR A 257 -15.64 2.52 -8.19
CA THR A 257 -16.78 1.62 -8.41
C THR A 257 -18.07 2.38 -8.14
N ASP A 258 -18.56 3.08 -9.15
CA ASP A 258 -19.75 3.94 -9.12
C ASP A 258 -21.06 3.13 -9.07
N LYS A 259 -21.16 2.23 -8.10
CA LYS A 259 -22.35 1.45 -7.81
C LYS A 259 -22.70 1.59 -6.32
N THR A 260 -23.51 2.64 -6.19
CA THR A 260 -24.64 3.06 -5.33
C THR A 260 -24.47 3.41 -3.84
N SER A 261 -25.52 4.15 -3.39
CA SER A 261 -25.81 4.86 -2.12
C SER A 261 -24.76 4.73 -1.04
N GLY A 262 -24.31 5.83 -0.43
CA GLY A 262 -23.39 5.83 0.70
C GLY A 262 -22.03 6.46 0.40
N PRO A 263 -21.58 7.50 1.13
CA PRO A 263 -20.53 8.42 0.68
C PRO A 263 -19.09 7.87 0.80
N THR A 264 -18.34 7.84 -0.31
CA THR A 264 -16.87 7.61 -0.38
C THR A 264 -16.23 8.23 -1.66
N VAL A 265 -15.02 8.81 -1.50
CA VAL A 265 -13.87 9.19 -2.41
C VAL A 265 -13.96 8.69 -3.88
N SER A 266 -13.71 9.45 -4.97
CA SER A 266 -12.41 9.96 -5.45
C SER A 266 -12.49 10.92 -6.67
N LEU A 267 -11.42 11.67 -6.98
CA LEU A 267 -11.34 12.69 -8.04
C LEU A 267 -10.89 12.15 -9.44
N THR A 268 -11.76 12.43 -10.45
CA THR A 268 -11.59 12.67 -11.93
C THR A 268 -10.85 11.61 -12.80
N ALA A 269 -11.30 11.18 -14.01
CA ALA A 269 -12.14 11.79 -15.08
C ALA A 269 -12.93 10.73 -15.95
N PRO A 270 -13.40 11.03 -17.19
CA PRO A 270 -14.80 10.95 -17.66
C PRO A 270 -15.36 9.56 -18.07
N GLU A 271 -16.70 9.46 -17.98
CA GLU A 271 -17.62 8.56 -18.70
C GLU A 271 -17.12 7.15 -19.12
N ILE A 272 -17.34 6.15 -18.27
CA ILE A 272 -17.56 4.76 -18.74
C ILE A 272 -18.84 4.24 -18.08
N GLY A 273 -19.93 4.28 -18.84
CA GLY A 273 -21.26 3.96 -18.32
C GLY A 273 -21.44 2.49 -17.99
N MET A 274 -21.64 2.15 -16.70
CA MET A 274 -22.15 0.82 -16.27
C MET A 274 -22.98 0.91 -14.96
N ASN A 275 -24.09 0.16 -14.88
CA ASN A 275 -25.25 0.29 -13.96
C ASN A 275 -25.21 -0.32 -12.51
N ARG A 276 -25.35 0.50 -11.44
CA ARG A 276 -26.09 0.34 -10.13
C ARG A 276 -25.86 -0.85 -9.09
N LYS A 277 -25.46 -0.62 -7.79
CA LYS A 277 -25.89 -1.18 -6.42
C LYS A 277 -24.87 -1.00 -5.18
N PRO A 278 -25.22 -0.74 -3.86
CA PRO A 278 -24.65 0.34 -2.95
C PRO A 278 -23.81 0.09 -1.64
N ASP A 279 -23.15 1.15 -1.12
CA ASP A 279 -22.76 1.55 0.29
C ASP A 279 -21.33 1.27 0.84
N LEU A 280 -20.36 2.19 0.63
CA LEU A 280 -19.02 2.23 1.28
C LEU A 280 -18.79 3.55 2.05
N GLN A 281 -18.21 3.49 3.26
CA GLN A 281 -17.90 4.69 4.09
C GLN A 281 -16.40 4.77 4.34
N THR A 282 -15.74 5.85 3.90
CA THR A 282 -14.30 6.06 4.10
C THR A 282 -13.96 7.34 4.86
N ASN A 283 -12.95 7.26 5.73
CA ASN A 283 -12.34 8.39 6.46
C ASN A 283 -10.82 8.35 6.22
N SER A 284 -10.16 9.45 5.84
CA SER A 284 -8.71 9.43 5.50
C SER A 284 -7.84 10.44 6.28
N PRO A 285 -6.94 10.02 7.20
CA PRO A 285 -6.05 10.96 7.90
C PRO A 285 -4.80 11.28 7.09
N ALA A 286 -4.31 12.52 7.19
CA ALA A 286 -3.04 12.98 6.60
C ALA A 286 -2.12 13.60 7.66
N TYR A 287 -0.88 13.11 7.79
CA TYR A 287 0.05 13.59 8.83
C TYR A 287 1.11 14.55 8.29
N GLN A 288 1.13 15.81 8.75
CA GLN A 288 2.10 16.84 8.35
C GLN A 288 3.04 17.26 9.50
N ARG A 289 3.60 16.28 10.23
CA ARG A 289 4.43 16.53 11.43
C ARG A 289 5.94 16.45 11.17
N PHE A 290 6.77 17.02 12.03
CA PHE A 290 8.24 16.91 12.12
C PHE A 290 9.03 17.21 10.84
N LYS A 291 8.53 18.14 10.01
CA LYS A 291 9.22 18.62 8.80
C LYS A 291 10.64 19.18 9.04
N GLU A 292 10.95 19.55 10.28
CA GLU A 292 12.25 20.06 10.72
C GLU A 292 13.34 18.99 10.86
N LEU A 293 13.03 17.71 10.64
CA LEU A 293 14.03 16.65 10.73
C LEU A 293 14.85 16.52 9.43
N PRO A 294 16.19 16.57 9.53
CA PRO A 294 17.07 16.44 8.37
C PRO A 294 16.77 15.15 7.59
N LEU A 295 16.58 15.30 6.27
CA LEU A 295 16.37 14.23 5.28
C LEU A 295 15.03 13.46 5.39
N PHE A 296 14.55 13.11 6.58
CA PHE A 296 13.36 12.26 6.78
C PHE A 296 12.02 13.00 6.67
N GLY A 297 11.95 14.28 7.02
CA GLY A 297 10.67 14.99 7.11
C GLY A 297 9.68 14.31 8.06
N SER A 298 8.39 14.27 7.68
CA SER A 298 7.34 13.61 8.49
C SER A 298 7.50 12.10 8.66
N PHE A 299 8.45 11.47 7.95
CA PHE A 299 8.66 10.04 8.00
C PHE A 299 9.34 9.52 9.29
N LYS A 300 9.91 10.35 10.19
CA LYS A 300 10.56 9.80 11.42
C LYS A 300 9.69 8.79 12.18
N TYR A 301 8.37 8.89 12.03
CA TYR A 301 7.43 7.91 12.52
C TYR A 301 6.75 7.25 11.31
N HIS A 302 7.34 6.14 10.85
CA HIS A 302 6.54 5.03 10.35
C HIS A 302 5.41 4.84 11.37
N SER A 303 4.15 4.77 10.94
CA SER A 303 3.05 5.07 11.86
C SER A 303 2.94 4.14 13.06
N SER A 304 3.67 3.01 13.09
CA SER A 304 3.94 2.18 14.28
C SER A 304 4.52 2.95 15.47
N ASP A 305 5.20 4.08 15.24
CA ASP A 305 5.79 4.94 16.26
C ASP A 305 5.02 6.26 16.43
N ASN A 306 3.84 6.37 15.81
CA ASN A 306 3.01 7.56 15.87
C ASN A 306 2.40 7.72 17.27
N THR A 307 2.95 8.61 18.08
CA THR A 307 2.38 8.90 19.40
C THR A 307 0.96 9.48 19.32
N ALA A 308 0.49 9.95 18.17
CA ALA A 308 -0.92 10.31 17.99
C ALA A 308 -1.86 9.09 17.83
N ILE A 309 -1.35 7.90 17.50
CA ILE A 309 -2.14 6.66 17.53
C ILE A 309 -1.92 5.88 18.84
N TYR A 310 -0.80 6.09 19.52
CA TYR A 310 -0.43 5.27 20.68
C TYR A 310 -0.33 6.03 22.02
N ASN A 311 -0.51 7.36 22.04
CA ASN A 311 -0.50 8.18 23.25
C ASN A 311 -1.85 8.91 23.46
N SER A 312 -2.30 8.94 24.72
CA SER A 312 -3.71 9.07 25.13
C SER A 312 -4.30 10.48 25.15
N ASP A 313 -3.51 11.52 24.91
CA ASP A 313 -3.86 12.83 25.48
C ASP A 313 -4.55 13.83 24.54
N ASN A 314 -4.72 13.57 23.22
CA ASN A 314 -5.73 14.27 22.38
C ASN A 314 -5.88 13.77 20.92
N ASN A 315 -5.78 12.47 20.67
CA ASN A 315 -5.34 12.02 19.34
C ASN A 315 -6.31 11.10 18.57
N LEU A 316 -5.96 10.78 17.31
CA LEU A 316 -6.66 9.88 16.37
C LEU A 316 -7.19 8.58 16.99
N VAL A 317 -6.59 8.11 18.08
CA VAL A 317 -7.05 6.98 18.89
C VAL A 317 -8.55 7.06 19.21
N ASN A 318 -9.05 8.24 19.59
CA ASN A 318 -10.47 8.39 19.92
C ASN A 318 -11.36 8.20 18.69
N TYR A 319 -10.92 8.62 17.51
CA TYR A 319 -11.62 8.37 16.25
C TYR A 319 -11.58 6.88 15.90
N MET A 320 -10.44 6.22 16.11
CA MET A 320 -10.29 4.78 15.91
C MET A 320 -11.16 3.95 16.84
N ILE A 321 -11.18 4.25 18.13
CA ILE A 321 -12.00 3.55 19.13
C ILE A 321 -13.48 3.70 18.75
N ARG A 322 -13.94 4.91 18.41
CA ARG A 322 -15.31 5.15 17.94
C ARG A 322 -15.61 4.36 16.67
N PHE A 323 -14.72 4.38 15.69
CA PHE A 323 -14.89 3.61 14.46
C PHE A 323 -14.97 2.10 14.71
N VAL A 324 -14.12 1.55 15.58
CA VAL A 324 -14.15 0.12 15.94
C VAL A 324 -15.46 -0.26 16.63
N ASN A 325 -16.05 0.63 17.44
CA ASN A 325 -17.30 0.36 18.15
C ASN A 325 -18.54 0.58 17.28
N ASP A 326 -18.58 1.72 16.59
CA ASP A 326 -19.79 2.33 16.03
C ASP A 326 -19.74 2.47 14.51
N LEU A 327 -18.59 2.17 13.87
CA LEU A 327 -18.34 2.35 12.45
C LEU A 327 -18.41 3.82 11.99
N ASP A 328 -18.41 4.76 12.94
CA ASP A 328 -18.38 6.19 12.72
C ASP A 328 -17.34 6.83 13.65
N PRO A 329 -16.26 7.42 13.12
CA PRO A 329 -15.23 8.03 13.95
C PRO A 329 -15.67 9.36 14.60
N SER A 330 -16.77 9.99 14.16
CA SER A 330 -17.13 11.37 14.48
C SER A 330 -18.07 11.59 15.67
N GLY A 331 -18.53 10.52 16.36
CA GLY A 331 -19.61 10.58 17.36
C GLY A 331 -19.34 11.29 18.70
N GLY A 332 -18.43 12.27 18.77
CA GLY A 332 -18.00 12.94 20.01
C GLY A 332 -17.23 14.24 19.76
N SER A 333 -17.32 15.18 20.70
CA SER A 333 -17.21 16.66 20.59
C SER A 333 -15.94 17.35 20.08
N ASP A 334 -14.92 16.65 19.56
CA ASP A 334 -13.58 17.28 19.37
C ASP A 334 -13.39 17.92 17.99
N LEU A 335 -13.71 17.22 16.90
CA LEU A 335 -13.83 17.77 15.54
C LEU A 335 -14.68 16.79 14.72
N ALA A 336 -15.75 17.27 14.08
CA ALA A 336 -16.53 16.41 13.21
C ALA A 336 -15.68 16.04 11.99
N TRP A 337 -15.40 14.75 11.81
CA TRP A 337 -14.68 14.21 10.66
C TRP A 337 -15.68 13.72 9.62
N PRO A 338 -16.06 14.56 8.64
CA PRO A 338 -17.01 14.15 7.62
C PRO A 338 -16.44 12.97 6.84
N LYS A 339 -17.36 12.13 6.36
CA LYS A 339 -17.03 11.08 5.41
C LYS A 339 -16.45 11.74 4.17
N TYR A 340 -15.34 11.21 3.69
CA TYR A 340 -14.71 11.76 2.51
C TYR A 340 -15.61 11.49 1.30
N THR A 341 -15.89 12.52 0.50
CA THR A 341 -16.52 12.35 -0.82
C THR A 341 -15.76 13.11 -1.90
N ARG A 342 -16.03 12.80 -3.17
CA ARG A 342 -15.48 13.57 -4.29
C ARG A 342 -15.86 15.05 -4.23
N ASP A 343 -17.08 15.35 -3.77
CA ASP A 343 -17.61 16.71 -3.68
C ASP A 343 -17.16 17.44 -2.40
N SER A 344 -16.70 16.67 -1.40
CA SER A 344 -16.18 17.17 -0.12
C SER A 344 -14.97 16.33 0.30
N PRO A 345 -13.79 16.54 -0.35
CA PRO A 345 -12.60 15.73 -0.16
C PRO A 345 -11.84 16.20 1.10
N LEU A 346 -12.51 16.14 2.25
CA LEU A 346 -11.98 16.63 3.51
C LEU A 346 -11.16 15.54 4.21
N LEU A 347 -9.90 15.86 4.48
CA LEU A 347 -8.97 15.08 5.27
C LEU A 347 -9.00 15.54 6.71
N LEU A 348 -8.85 14.61 7.65
CA LEU A 348 -8.45 14.95 9.01
C LEU A 348 -6.93 15.07 9.02
N THR A 349 -6.43 16.31 9.12
CA THR A 349 -5.01 16.61 9.04
C THR A 349 -4.43 16.85 10.42
N LEU A 350 -3.29 16.21 10.69
CA LEU A 350 -2.51 16.40 11.90
C LEU A 350 -1.39 17.37 11.61
N LEU A 351 -1.48 18.55 12.22
CA LEU A 351 -0.51 19.62 12.06
C LEU A 351 0.51 19.67 13.19
N ASP A 352 1.62 20.34 12.90
CA ASP A 352 2.59 20.79 13.87
C ASP A 352 2.67 22.31 13.97
N PRO A 353 3.09 22.86 15.13
CA PRO A 353 3.36 22.16 16.39
C PRO A 353 2.07 21.90 17.22
N GLY A 354 2.08 20.88 18.08
CA GLY A 354 1.08 20.74 19.16
C GLY A 354 -0.15 19.88 18.90
N ASP A 355 -0.04 18.82 18.09
CA ASP A 355 -1.05 17.75 17.92
C ASP A 355 -2.43 18.27 17.47
N THR A 356 -2.43 19.39 16.74
CA THR A 356 -3.68 20.04 16.32
C THR A 356 -4.32 19.26 15.17
N LEU A 357 -5.62 18.99 15.30
CA LEU A 357 -6.46 18.41 14.27
C LEU A 357 -7.19 19.51 13.50
N GLU A 358 -7.13 19.46 12.18
CA GLU A 358 -7.94 20.32 11.31
C GLU A 358 -8.56 19.54 10.15
N LEU A 359 -9.56 20.13 9.52
CA LEU A 359 -10.06 19.65 8.23
C LEU A 359 -9.31 20.39 7.12
N SER A 360 -8.73 19.64 6.19
CA SER A 360 -8.07 20.21 5.01
C SER A 360 -8.59 19.56 3.73
N ASN A 361 -8.49 20.26 2.60
CA ASN A 361 -8.91 19.71 1.31
C ASN A 361 -7.81 18.81 0.71
N ASP A 362 -8.18 17.63 0.23
CA ASP A 362 -7.31 16.75 -0.56
C ASP A 362 -7.20 17.23 -2.02
N THR A 363 -6.64 18.42 -2.20
CA THR A 363 -6.45 19.05 -3.51
C THR A 363 -5.01 19.08 -3.99
N PHE A 364 -4.10 18.45 -3.25
CA PHE A 364 -2.68 18.49 -3.53
C PHE A 364 -2.29 17.50 -4.63
N ARG A 365 -1.62 17.99 -5.68
CA ARG A 365 -1.09 17.15 -6.79
C ARG A 365 -2.13 16.25 -7.47
N GLN A 366 -3.41 16.68 -7.52
CA GLN A 366 -4.50 15.87 -8.05
C GLN A 366 -4.24 15.40 -9.49
N THR A 367 -3.73 16.29 -10.34
CA THR A 367 -3.47 16.01 -11.76
C THR A 367 -2.34 14.99 -11.92
N GLU A 368 -1.25 15.18 -11.19
CA GLU A 368 -0.05 14.35 -11.23
C GLU A 368 -0.37 12.92 -10.76
N ILE A 369 -1.17 12.79 -9.69
CA ILE A 369 -1.59 11.51 -9.13
C ILE A 369 -2.57 10.79 -10.05
N ALA A 370 -3.57 11.50 -10.58
CA ALA A 370 -4.50 10.91 -11.53
C ALA A 370 -3.77 10.37 -12.76
N TYR A 371 -2.73 11.09 -13.23
CA TYR A 371 -1.90 10.64 -14.33
C TYR A 371 -1.12 9.36 -13.98
N LEU A 372 -0.41 9.31 -12.85
CA LEU A 372 0.31 8.10 -12.43
C LEU A 372 -0.62 6.90 -12.25
N ARG A 373 -1.78 7.09 -11.64
CA ARG A 373 -2.82 6.05 -11.49
C ARG A 373 -3.22 5.46 -12.85
N ASP A 374 -3.59 6.31 -13.80
CA ASP A 374 -4.06 5.86 -15.11
C ASP A 374 -2.94 5.12 -15.87
N LEU A 375 -1.68 5.56 -15.70
CA LEU A 375 -0.53 4.84 -16.21
C LEU A 375 -0.31 3.48 -15.55
N MET A 376 -0.55 3.33 -14.24
CA MET A 376 -0.42 2.04 -13.56
C MET A 376 -1.45 1.00 -14.04
N VAL A 377 -2.62 1.47 -14.51
CA VAL A 377 -3.62 0.61 -15.16
C VAL A 377 -3.23 0.30 -16.60
N GLN A 378 -2.73 1.30 -17.35
CA GLN A 378 -2.38 1.14 -18.76
C GLN A 378 -1.09 0.35 -18.99
N TYR A 379 -0.09 0.57 -18.14
CA TYR A 379 1.24 -0.04 -18.16
C TYR A 379 1.50 -0.70 -16.80
N PRO A 380 0.78 -1.80 -16.48
CA PRO A 380 0.95 -2.47 -15.20
C PRO A 380 2.36 -3.03 -15.10
N TRP A 381 3.17 -2.41 -14.25
CA TRP A 381 4.52 -2.86 -13.98
C TRP A 381 4.51 -3.98 -12.97
N GLN A 382 5.51 -4.86 -13.09
CA GLN A 382 5.66 -6.00 -12.19
C GLN A 382 6.68 -5.64 -11.15
N PHE A 383 6.19 -5.36 -9.94
CA PHE A 383 6.99 -4.99 -8.78
C PHE A 383 8.22 -5.91 -8.58
N ASN A 384 8.07 -7.22 -8.84
CA ASN A 384 9.13 -8.22 -8.64
C ASN A 384 10.02 -8.49 -9.86
N LYS A 385 9.66 -8.02 -11.07
CA LYS A 385 10.45 -8.28 -12.29
C LYS A 385 11.46 -7.17 -12.57
N TYR A 386 11.17 -5.95 -12.11
CA TYR A 386 11.96 -4.75 -12.38
C TYR A 386 12.30 -3.95 -11.11
N GLY A 387 11.87 -4.42 -9.93
CA GLY A 387 12.26 -3.88 -8.63
C GLY A 387 13.73 -4.14 -8.34
N GLY A 388 14.60 -3.38 -9.01
CA GLY A 388 16.00 -3.27 -8.64
C GLY A 388 16.11 -2.72 -7.21
N SER A 389 16.85 -3.47 -6.39
CA SER A 389 17.52 -3.08 -5.14
C SER A 389 17.79 -1.59 -5.02
#